data_AF-F4CUD0-F1
#
_entry.id   AF-F4CUD0-F1
#
_cell.length_a   1.000
_cell.length_b   1.000
_cell.length_c   1.000
_cell.angle_alpha   90.00
_cell.angle_beta   90.00
_cell.angle_gamma   90.00
#
_symmetry.space_group_name_H-M   'P 1'
#
loop_
_entity.id
_entity.type
_entity.pdbx_description
1 polymer ?
#
loop_
_entity_poly.entity_id
_entity_poly.type
_entity_poly.pdbx_seq_one_letter_code
_entity_poly.pdbx_strand_id
1 'polypeptide(L)'
;MRPTTALEIDDPRHVSTNGSRPSDSERRAAAVEDLKDSLKELLRSALRATTGIVLDKVEDLAAMFERSASTGGLAMGGLLGAVRAGMAGSNPIWGAFKGAIGAMSPGMRAALVAVLVLAILLLPITVVVLLVALVVLIVVAAARATE
;
A
#
# COMPACT_ATOMS: atom_id res chain seq x y z
N MET A 1 -21.74 69.50 -47.70
CA MET A 1 -20.56 69.79 -46.85
C MET A 1 -20.07 68.47 -46.27
N ARG A 2 -18.74 68.31 -46.22
CA ARG A 2 -17.92 67.10 -45.98
C ARG A 2 -18.08 66.47 -44.57
N PRO A 3 -17.22 65.49 -44.17
CA PRO A 3 -17.16 64.03 -44.40
C PRO A 3 -17.43 63.28 -43.05
N THR A 4 -17.39 61.95 -42.88
CA THR A 4 -16.24 61.03 -42.65
C THR A 4 -16.85 59.67 -42.25
N THR A 5 -16.65 58.62 -43.06
CA THR A 5 -15.79 57.44 -42.78
C THR A 5 -16.12 56.58 -41.56
N ALA A 6 -16.25 55.29 -41.87
CA ALA A 6 -15.83 54.13 -41.06
C ALA A 6 -16.68 53.80 -39.83
N LEU A 7 -17.43 52.71 -39.92
CA LEU A 7 -17.58 51.68 -38.87
C LEU A 7 -18.40 50.55 -39.51
N GLU A 8 -17.69 49.51 -39.98
CA GLU A 8 -17.49 48.26 -39.22
C GLU A 8 -18.59 47.29 -39.67
N ILE A 9 -18.38 46.63 -40.82
CA ILE A 9 -18.05 45.20 -40.85
C ILE A 9 -18.73 44.50 -39.68
N ASP A 10 -19.98 44.10 -39.92
CA ASP A 10 -20.72 43.15 -39.09
C ASP A 10 -19.98 41.80 -39.21
N ASP A 11 -18.96 41.64 -38.38
CA ASP A 11 -18.27 40.38 -38.18
C ASP A 11 -19.26 39.49 -37.40
N PRO A 12 -19.73 38.36 -37.96
CA PRO A 12 -20.49 37.42 -37.16
C PRO A 12 -19.54 36.92 -36.08
N ARG A 13 -19.65 37.50 -34.88
CA ARG A 13 -19.05 36.93 -33.67
C ARG A 13 -19.66 35.54 -33.52
N HIS A 14 -18.97 34.56 -34.11
CA HIS A 14 -18.98 33.20 -33.66
C HIS A 14 -18.57 33.27 -32.20
N VAL A 15 -19.57 33.31 -31.32
CA VAL A 15 -19.41 32.89 -29.94
C VAL A 15 -19.08 31.40 -30.03
N SER A 16 -17.81 31.12 -30.31
CA SER A 16 -17.21 29.82 -30.09
C SER A 16 -17.27 29.62 -28.60
N THR A 17 -18.39 29.07 -28.15
CA THR A 17 -18.53 28.43 -26.85
C THR A 17 -17.67 27.16 -26.89
N ASN A 18 -16.36 27.31 -27.09
CA ASN A 18 -15.37 26.32 -26.70
C ASN A 18 -15.27 26.36 -25.17
N GLY A 19 -16.40 26.08 -24.51
CA GLY A 19 -16.37 25.34 -23.28
C GLY A 19 -15.88 23.95 -23.64
N SER A 20 -14.56 23.81 -23.81
CA SER A 20 -13.90 22.51 -23.87
C SER A 20 -14.27 21.83 -22.57
N ARG A 21 -15.30 20.98 -22.63
CA ARG A 21 -15.61 20.07 -21.54
C ARG A 21 -14.29 19.37 -21.22
N PRO A 22 -13.79 19.44 -19.97
CA PRO A 22 -12.54 18.81 -19.64
C PRO A 22 -12.64 17.37 -20.13
N SER A 23 -11.69 16.98 -20.96
CA SER A 23 -11.66 15.65 -21.55
C SER A 23 -11.70 14.62 -20.42
N ASP A 24 -12.26 13.44 -20.67
CA ASP A 24 -12.37 12.43 -19.60
C ASP A 24 -10.99 12.02 -19.05
N SER A 25 -9.93 12.22 -19.84
CA SER A 25 -8.52 12.15 -19.41
C SER A 25 -8.14 13.20 -18.37
N GLU A 26 -8.56 14.46 -18.53
CA GLU A 26 -8.27 15.53 -17.56
C GLU A 26 -9.03 15.34 -16.26
N ARG A 27 -10.30 14.89 -16.34
CA ARG A 27 -11.08 14.51 -15.14
C ARG A 27 -10.46 13.33 -14.40
N ARG A 28 -10.00 12.30 -15.12
CA ARG A 28 -9.29 11.16 -14.53
C ARG A 28 -7.95 11.57 -13.93
N ALA A 29 -7.19 12.43 -14.59
CA ALA A 29 -5.92 12.94 -14.08
C ALA A 29 -6.12 13.75 -12.79
N ALA A 30 -7.14 14.62 -12.74
CA ALA A 30 -7.50 15.36 -11.53
C ALA A 30 -7.93 14.42 -10.39
N ALA A 31 -8.78 13.43 -10.67
CA ALA A 31 -9.21 12.45 -9.67
C ALA A 31 -8.05 11.60 -9.12
N VAL A 32 -7.06 11.28 -9.97
CA VAL A 32 -5.85 10.57 -9.55
C VAL A 32 -4.95 11.46 -8.68
N GLU A 33 -4.85 12.75 -8.99
CA GLU A 33 -4.07 13.67 -8.16
C GLU A 33 -4.74 13.90 -6.80
N ASP A 34 -6.05 14.10 -6.75
CA ASP A 34 -6.81 14.22 -5.49
C ASP A 34 -6.70 12.96 -4.62
N LEU A 35 -6.71 11.78 -5.25
CA LEU A 35 -6.48 10.52 -4.56
C LEU A 35 -5.04 10.45 -4.03
N LYS A 36 -4.04 10.80 -4.84
CA LYS A 36 -2.63 10.82 -4.42
C LYS A 36 -2.41 11.76 -3.23
N ASP A 37 -3.06 12.91 -3.23
CA ASP A 37 -2.93 13.88 -2.15
C ASP A 37 -3.65 13.40 -0.88
N SER A 38 -4.83 12.78 -1.02
CA SER A 38 -5.51 12.11 0.10
C SER A 38 -4.67 10.99 0.71
N LEU A 39 -4.03 10.16 -0.13
CA LEU A 39 -3.11 9.11 0.32
C LEU A 39 -1.85 9.68 0.98
N LYS A 40 -1.26 10.75 0.45
CA LYS A 40 -0.12 11.43 1.08
C LYS A 40 -0.51 11.98 2.44
N GLU A 41 -1.71 12.53 2.57
CA GLU A 41 -2.18 13.12 3.83
C GLU A 41 -2.44 12.03 4.88
N LEU A 42 -3.07 10.92 4.48
CA LEU A 42 -3.23 9.73 5.31
C LEU A 42 -1.86 9.14 5.71
N LEU A 43 -0.92 9.07 4.77
CA LEU A 43 0.42 8.56 5.02
C LEU A 43 1.18 9.46 5.97
N ARG A 44 1.10 10.79 5.81
CA ARG A 44 1.72 11.76 6.73
C ARG A 44 1.12 11.69 8.12
N SER A 45 -0.20 11.58 8.22
CA SER A 45 -0.92 11.42 9.49
C SER A 45 -0.54 10.11 10.18
N ALA A 46 -0.54 9.01 9.42
CA ALA A 46 -0.10 7.70 9.90
C ALA A 46 1.37 7.73 10.33
N LEU A 47 2.28 8.30 9.52
CA LEU A 47 3.68 8.45 9.90
C LEU A 47 3.81 9.28 11.17
N ARG A 48 3.13 10.42 11.29
CA ARG A 48 3.16 11.26 12.50
C ARG A 48 2.70 10.49 13.75
N ALA A 49 1.65 9.69 13.64
CA ALA A 49 1.15 8.84 14.72
C ALA A 49 2.09 7.66 15.04
N THR A 50 2.74 7.10 14.02
CA THR A 50 3.53 5.87 14.14
C THR A 50 5.00 6.14 14.48
N THR A 51 5.56 7.29 14.09
CA THR A 51 6.98 7.65 14.33
C THR A 51 7.28 7.68 15.83
N GLY A 52 6.36 8.17 16.66
CA GLY A 52 6.52 8.17 18.11
C GLY A 52 6.53 6.77 18.73
N ILE A 53 5.79 5.82 18.15
CA ILE A 53 5.68 4.44 18.65
C ILE A 53 6.83 3.56 18.11
N VAL A 54 7.39 3.92 16.95
CA VAL A 54 8.41 3.13 16.24
C VAL A 54 9.80 3.35 16.83
N LEU A 55 10.16 4.56 17.27
CA LEU A 55 11.49 4.81 17.82
C LEU A 55 11.77 3.97 19.07
N ASP A 56 10.85 3.95 20.02
CA ASP A 56 10.98 3.15 21.25
C ASP A 56 11.03 1.64 20.94
N LYS A 57 10.19 1.17 20.00
CA LYS A 57 10.22 -0.24 19.59
C LYS A 57 11.47 -0.61 18.81
N VAL A 58 12.03 0.31 18.02
CA VAL A 58 13.28 0.07 17.27
C VAL A 58 14.46 -0.03 18.22
N GLU A 59 14.49 0.77 19.28
CA GLU A 59 15.51 0.67 20.34
C GLU A 59 15.39 -0.65 21.12
N ASP A 60 14.18 -1.08 21.48
CA ASP A 60 13.94 -2.39 22.09
C ASP A 60 14.34 -3.55 21.17
N LEU A 61 14.01 -3.44 19.88
CA LEU A 61 14.40 -4.44 18.88
C LEU A 61 15.91 -4.46 18.69
N ALA A 62 16.57 -3.30 18.66
CA ALA A 62 18.02 -3.20 18.56
C ALA A 62 18.68 -3.85 19.78
N ALA A 63 18.19 -3.56 21.00
CA ALA A 63 18.69 -4.17 22.24
C ALA A 63 18.47 -5.69 22.26
N MET A 64 17.32 -6.17 21.77
CA MET A 64 17.05 -7.61 21.64
C MET A 64 17.97 -8.27 20.60
N PHE A 65 18.27 -7.58 19.50
CA PHE A 65 19.16 -8.08 18.46
C PHE A 65 20.62 -8.10 18.90
N GLU A 66 21.08 -7.06 19.62
CA GLU A 66 22.40 -6.99 20.25
C GLU A 66 22.59 -8.17 21.22
N ARG A 67 21.57 -8.44 22.05
CA ARG A 67 21.55 -9.58 22.97
C ARG A 67 21.51 -10.93 22.25
N SER A 68 20.82 -11.01 21.11
CA SER A 68 20.79 -12.22 20.29
C SER A 68 22.11 -12.43 19.53
N ALA A 69 22.77 -11.36 19.09
CA ALA A 69 24.06 -11.38 18.42
C ALA A 69 25.19 -11.74 19.40
N SER A 70 25.14 -11.24 20.64
CA SER A 70 26.09 -11.58 21.70
C SER A 70 25.98 -13.03 22.18
N THR A 71 24.86 -13.71 21.88
CA THR A 71 24.65 -15.13 22.24
C THR A 71 25.20 -16.11 21.18
N GLY A 72 25.64 -15.61 20.02
CA GLY A 72 26.47 -16.35 19.08
C GLY A 72 25.73 -17.29 18.12
N GLY A 73 26.06 -17.17 16.82
CA GLY A 73 26.03 -18.30 15.87
C GLY A 73 25.12 -18.17 14.64
N LEU A 74 23.97 -17.49 14.70
CA LEU A 74 22.96 -17.57 13.63
C LEU A 74 22.88 -16.36 12.69
N ALA A 75 23.52 -15.24 13.02
CA ALA A 75 23.37 -13.98 12.27
C ALA A 75 24.09 -13.95 10.91
N MET A 76 25.17 -14.71 10.72
CA MET A 76 26.02 -14.56 9.53
C MET A 76 25.46 -15.19 8.25
N GLY A 77 24.65 -16.26 8.34
CA GLY A 77 24.05 -16.90 7.16
C GLY A 77 22.96 -16.05 6.50
N GLY A 78 22.17 -15.33 7.30
CA GLY A 78 21.07 -14.50 6.82
C GLY A 78 21.52 -13.20 6.17
N LEU A 79 22.55 -12.56 6.71
CA LEU A 79 23.11 -11.31 6.18
C LEU A 79 23.75 -11.49 4.80
N LEU A 80 24.53 -12.55 4.61
CA LEU A 80 25.16 -12.85 3.31
C LEU A 80 24.13 -13.19 2.22
N GLY A 81 23.03 -13.87 2.59
CA GLY A 81 21.90 -14.13 1.69
C GLY A 81 21.18 -12.85 1.26
N ALA A 82 20.98 -11.90 2.18
CA ALA A 82 20.34 -10.61 1.90
C ALA A 82 21.20 -9.71 1.00
N VAL A 83 22.52 -9.68 1.21
CA VAL A 83 23.45 -8.90 0.38
C VAL A 83 23.53 -9.47 -1.04
N ARG A 84 23.61 -10.79 -1.19
CA ARG A 84 23.63 -11.44 -2.51
C ARG A 84 22.30 -11.26 -3.26
N ALA A 85 21.18 -11.20 -2.55
CA ALA A 85 19.86 -10.89 -3.12
C ALA A 85 19.75 -9.42 -3.55
N GLY A 86 20.26 -8.49 -2.74
CA GLY A 86 20.29 -7.06 -3.06
C GLY A 86 21.13 -6.75 -4.31
N MET A 87 22.25 -7.46 -4.51
CA MET A 87 23.09 -7.30 -5.71
C MET A 87 22.46 -7.85 -7.00
N ALA A 88 21.46 -8.73 -6.92
CA ALA A 88 20.83 -9.35 -8.08
C ALA A 88 19.73 -8.48 -8.73
N GLY A 89 19.50 -7.25 -8.24
CA GLY A 89 18.55 -6.28 -8.82
C GLY A 89 17.07 -6.73 -8.78
N SER A 90 16.78 -7.85 -8.14
CA SER A 90 15.43 -8.38 -7.94
C SER A 90 14.98 -8.09 -6.52
N ASN A 91 13.66 -7.87 -6.33
CA ASN A 91 13.05 -7.49 -5.06
C ASN A 91 13.72 -8.20 -3.87
N PRO A 92 14.46 -7.48 -2.99
CA PRO A 92 15.38 -8.08 -2.01
C PRO A 92 14.68 -9.04 -1.05
N ILE A 93 13.41 -8.77 -0.74
CA ILE A 93 12.52 -9.63 0.04
C ILE A 93 12.35 -11.00 -0.64
N TRP A 94 12.20 -11.01 -1.97
CA TRP A 94 11.99 -12.21 -2.77
C TRP A 94 13.26 -13.04 -2.93
N GLY A 95 14.42 -12.38 -3.05
CA GLY A 95 15.71 -13.05 -3.09
C GLY A 95 16.08 -13.71 -1.76
N ALA A 96 15.82 -13.04 -0.64
CA ALA A 96 16.01 -13.61 0.71
C ALA A 96 15.08 -14.80 0.95
N PHE A 97 13.80 -14.69 0.56
CA PHE A 97 12.83 -15.78 0.67
C PHE A 97 13.24 -17.00 -0.15
N LYS A 98 13.63 -16.81 -1.42
CA LYS A 98 14.13 -17.91 -2.26
C LYS A 98 15.45 -18.49 -1.75
N GLY A 99 16.33 -17.67 -1.19
CA GLY A 99 17.57 -18.13 -0.56
C GLY A 99 17.30 -19.00 0.67
N ALA A 100 16.36 -18.59 1.52
CA ALA A 100 15.95 -19.36 2.70
C ALA A 100 15.31 -20.71 2.32
N ILE A 101 14.42 -20.72 1.32
CA ILE A 101 13.82 -21.97 0.81
C ILE A 101 14.87 -22.84 0.10
N GLY A 102 15.79 -22.21 -0.63
CA GLY A 102 16.92 -22.87 -1.28
C GLY A 102 17.82 -23.61 -0.31
N ALA A 103 18.04 -23.05 0.89
CA ALA A 103 18.85 -23.65 1.95
C ALA A 103 18.11 -24.74 2.78
N MET A 104 16.78 -24.88 2.66
CA MET A 104 16.02 -25.89 3.38
C MET A 104 16.21 -27.30 2.82
N SER A 105 16.31 -28.29 3.72
CA SER A 105 16.30 -29.71 3.35
C SER A 105 14.98 -30.12 2.70
N PRO A 106 14.96 -31.20 1.88
CA PRO A 106 13.75 -31.61 1.17
C PRO A 106 12.54 -31.88 2.07
N GLY A 107 12.77 -32.46 3.25
CA GLY A 107 11.71 -32.70 4.25
C GLY A 107 11.12 -31.40 4.82
N MET A 108 11.97 -30.39 5.05
CA MET A 108 11.52 -29.10 5.55
C MET A 108 10.74 -28.30 4.50
N ARG A 109 11.13 -28.41 3.22
CA ARG A 109 10.35 -27.83 2.10
C ARG A 109 8.94 -28.44 2.03
N ALA A 110 8.81 -29.75 2.20
CA ALA A 110 7.51 -30.41 2.22
C ALA A 110 6.65 -29.94 3.41
N ALA A 111 7.24 -29.80 4.60
CA ALA A 111 6.55 -29.24 5.77
C ALA A 111 6.11 -27.78 5.53
N LEU A 112 6.95 -26.96 4.91
CA LEU A 112 6.61 -25.57 4.57
C LEU A 112 5.44 -25.51 3.58
N VAL A 113 5.42 -26.37 2.57
CA VAL A 113 4.30 -26.48 1.61
C VAL A 113 3.02 -26.91 2.34
N ALA A 114 3.10 -27.88 3.25
CA ALA A 114 1.94 -28.32 4.03
C ALA A 114 1.38 -27.18 4.90
N VAL A 115 2.25 -26.43 5.59
CA VAL A 115 1.86 -25.26 6.38
C VAL A 115 1.26 -24.18 5.49
N LEU A 116 1.84 -23.94 4.31
CA LEU A 116 1.33 -22.95 3.36
C LEU A 116 -0.05 -23.33 2.84
N VAL A 117 -0.26 -24.60 2.49
CA VAL A 117 -1.57 -25.12 2.08
C VAL A 117 -2.58 -24.97 3.22
N LEU A 118 -2.19 -25.33 4.44
CA LEU A 118 -3.04 -25.17 5.62
C LEU A 118 -3.39 -23.69 5.83
N ALA A 119 -2.43 -22.78 5.71
CA ALA A 119 -2.66 -21.34 5.85
C ALA A 119 -3.60 -20.80 4.75
N ILE A 120 -3.41 -21.21 3.49
CA ILE A 120 -4.29 -20.86 2.38
C ILE A 120 -5.69 -21.42 2.59
N LEU A 121 -5.83 -22.60 3.20
CA LEU A 121 -7.13 -23.18 3.54
C LEU A 121 -7.77 -22.49 4.76
N LEU A 122 -6.96 -22.01 5.70
CA LEU A 122 -7.42 -21.28 6.88
C LEU A 122 -7.85 -19.86 6.53
N LEU A 123 -7.24 -19.23 5.55
CA LEU A 123 -7.55 -17.88 5.10
C LEU A 123 -9.02 -17.69 4.66
N PRO A 124 -9.61 -18.52 3.78
CA PRO A 124 -11.03 -18.40 3.43
C PRO A 124 -11.93 -18.66 4.63
N ILE A 125 -11.58 -19.61 5.51
CA ILE A 125 -12.32 -19.85 6.76
C ILE A 125 -12.30 -18.59 7.63
N THR A 126 -11.14 -17.92 7.73
CA THR A 126 -10.98 -16.70 8.53
C THR A 126 -11.79 -15.55 7.93
N VAL A 127 -11.79 -15.40 6.60
CA VAL A 127 -12.63 -14.40 5.90
C VAL A 127 -14.11 -14.67 6.15
N VAL A 128 -14.55 -15.93 6.05
CA VAL A 128 -15.94 -16.30 6.33
C VAL A 128 -16.31 -15.99 7.78
N VAL A 129 -15.47 -16.37 8.75
CA VAL A 129 -15.70 -16.07 10.17
C VAL A 129 -15.73 -14.56 10.41
N LEU A 130 -14.85 -13.78 9.78
CA LEU A 130 -14.83 -12.32 9.89
C LEU A 130 -16.11 -11.71 9.31
N LEU A 131 -16.58 -12.19 8.16
CA LEU A 131 -17.84 -11.75 7.57
C LEU A 131 -19.03 -12.06 8.48
N VAL A 132 -19.10 -13.29 9.00
CA VAL A 132 -20.16 -13.69 9.94
C VAL A 132 -20.10 -12.83 11.20
N ALA A 133 -18.90 -12.59 11.76
CA ALA A 133 -18.72 -11.73 12.91
C ALA A 133 -19.21 -10.30 12.62
N LEU A 134 -18.93 -9.75 11.43
CA LEU A 134 -19.43 -8.44 11.01
C LEU A 134 -20.96 -8.41 10.95
N VAL A 135 -21.57 -9.43 10.36
CA VAL A 135 -23.03 -9.56 10.28
C VAL A 135 -23.64 -9.61 11.68
N VAL A 136 -23.10 -10.46 12.56
CA VAL A 136 -23.55 -10.55 13.96
C VAL A 136 -23.41 -9.21 14.67
N LEU A 137 -22.29 -8.51 14.47
CA LEU A 137 -22.05 -7.21 15.09
C LEU A 137 -23.07 -6.16 14.64
N ILE A 138 -23.43 -6.13 13.35
CA ILE A 138 -24.49 -5.27 12.81
C ILE A 138 -25.85 -5.61 13.43
N VAL A 139 -26.19 -6.90 13.52
CA VAL A 139 -27.47 -7.34 14.14
C VAL A 139 -27.53 -6.95 15.61
N VAL A 140 -26.45 -7.19 16.36
CA VAL A 140 -26.38 -6.81 17.78
C VAL A 140 -26.45 -5.30 17.95
N ALA A 141 -25.74 -4.52 17.11
CA ALA A 141 -25.79 -3.07 17.16
C ALA A 141 -27.20 -2.52 16.88
N ALA A 142 -27.92 -3.09 15.91
CA ALA A 142 -29.30 -2.73 15.62
C ALA A 142 -30.24 -3.08 16.78
N ALA A 143 -30.13 -4.29 17.35
CA ALA A 143 -30.92 -4.70 18.50
C ALA A 143 -30.70 -3.78 19.71
N ARG A 144 -29.43 -3.48 20.02
CA ARG A 144 -29.03 -2.58 21.11
C ARG A 144 -29.49 -1.13 20.90
N ALA A 145 -29.71 -0.71 19.66
CA ALA A 145 -30.21 0.63 19.35
C ALA A 145 -31.74 0.74 19.49
N THR A 146 -32.42 -0.39 19.66
CA THR A 146 -33.89 -0.44 19.83
C THR A 146 -34.30 -0.55 21.31
N GLU A 147 -33.34 -0.80 22.21
CA GLU A 147 -33.48 -0.71 23.66
C GLU A 147 -33.15 0.71 24.15
#